data_AF-A0A7S2Z2M7-F1
#
_entry.id   AF-A0A7S2Z2M7-F1
#
_cell.length_a   1.000
_cell.length_b   1.000
_cell.length_c   1.000
_cell.angle_alpha   90.00
_cell.angle_beta   90.00
_cell.angle_gamma   90.00
#
_symmetry.space_group_name_H-M   'P 1'
#
loop_
_entity.id
_entity.type
_entity.pdbx_description
1 polymer ?
#
loop_
_entity_poly.entity_id
_entity_poly.type
_entity_poly.pdbx_seq_one_letter_code
_entity_poly.pdbx_strand_id
1 'polypeptide(L)'
;AMLRHISRLDEAVHEALAGGHLKASYLKLVQPYMPGLAAAWLFQKAMGFEPNQMGYKGQDYAEMPQGMEWTKKHINRVLKANFSAMEILEKNVLLSFLQDTIMFWPLTKTMSLMLFVDPVAILRVVYLLGFTTLSQWMVHYVMLGLYTFLDFTLGRLRGKTNSFYLRRYMDAWHYGSGADFEES
;
A
#
# COMPACT_ATOMS: atom_id res chain seq x y z
N ALA A 1 -10.26 -3.35 6.14
CA ALA A 1 -10.40 -2.34 5.07
C ALA A 1 -11.86 -1.91 4.80
N MET A 2 -12.77 -2.74 4.27
CA MET A 2 -14.11 -2.26 3.81
C MET A 2 -14.98 -1.66 4.92
N LEU A 3 -15.04 -2.27 6.11
CA LEU A 3 -15.87 -1.80 7.23
C LEU A 3 -15.51 -0.37 7.68
N ARG A 4 -14.24 0.03 7.57
CA ARG A 4 -13.74 1.37 7.90
C ARG A 4 -14.29 2.44 6.94
N HIS A 5 -14.55 2.07 5.69
CA HIS A 5 -15.00 3.01 4.66
C HIS A 5 -16.54 3.08 4.56
N ILE A 6 -17.29 2.27 5.32
CA ILE A 6 -18.76 2.23 5.24
C ILE A 6 -19.39 3.56 5.62
N SER A 7 -19.00 4.18 6.74
CA SER A 7 -19.58 5.46 7.16
C SER A 7 -19.36 6.57 6.12
N ARG A 8 -18.18 6.61 5.50
CA ARG A 8 -17.88 7.52 4.38
C ARG A 8 -18.74 7.25 3.15
N LEU A 9 -18.92 5.97 2.80
CA LEU A 9 -19.74 5.57 1.65
C LEU A 9 -21.21 5.92 1.88
N ASP A 10 -21.71 5.72 3.09
CA ASP A 10 -23.06 6.08 3.48
C ASP A 10 -23.30 7.59 3.35
N GLU A 11 -22.42 8.41 3.94
CA GLU A 11 -22.50 9.88 3.85
C GLU A 11 -22.36 10.39 2.40
N ALA A 12 -21.41 9.84 1.63
CA ALA A 12 -21.19 10.23 0.24
C ALA A 12 -22.37 9.86 -0.67
N VAL A 13 -23.01 8.71 -0.43
CA VAL A 13 -24.21 8.29 -1.18
C VAL A 13 -25.41 9.13 -0.76
N HIS A 14 -25.55 9.46 0.53
CA HIS A 14 -26.62 10.32 1.02
C HIS A 14 -26.52 11.74 0.45
N GLU A 15 -25.32 12.34 0.42
CA GLU A 15 -25.09 13.63 -0.23
C GLU A 15 -25.34 13.58 -1.75
N ALA A 16 -24.93 12.50 -2.42
CA ALA A 16 -25.17 12.34 -3.86
C ALA A 16 -26.67 12.22 -4.19
N LEU A 17 -27.44 11.54 -3.34
CA LEU A 17 -28.91 11.43 -3.46
C LEU A 17 -29.59 12.77 -3.19
N ALA A 18 -29.21 13.46 -2.10
CA ALA A 18 -29.78 14.76 -1.73
C ALA A 18 -29.47 15.88 -2.76
N GLY A 19 -28.28 15.83 -3.38
CA GLY A 19 -27.83 16.80 -4.39
C GLY A 19 -28.21 16.45 -5.83
N GLY A 20 -28.90 15.32 -6.08
CA GLY A 20 -29.25 14.89 -7.44
C GLY A 20 -28.05 14.48 -8.32
N HIS A 21 -26.92 14.13 -7.71
CA HIS A 21 -25.67 13.78 -8.38
C HIS A 21 -25.60 12.26 -8.69
N LEU A 22 -26.59 11.74 -9.42
CA LEU A 22 -26.73 10.29 -9.73
C LEU A 22 -26.06 9.82 -11.04
N LYS A 23 -25.31 10.69 -11.73
CA LYS A 23 -24.57 10.30 -12.95
C LYS A 23 -23.36 9.43 -12.59
N ALA A 24 -23.01 8.49 -13.49
CA ALA A 24 -21.88 7.57 -13.32
C ALA A 24 -20.53 8.27 -13.03
N SER A 25 -20.33 9.49 -13.54
CA SER A 25 -19.15 10.31 -13.23
C SER A 25 -19.05 10.69 -11.76
N TYR A 26 -20.19 10.92 -11.09
CA TYR A 26 -20.25 11.30 -9.68
C TYR A 26 -20.08 10.10 -8.76
N LEU A 27 -20.66 8.94 -9.12
CA LEU A 27 -20.45 7.69 -8.39
C LEU A 27 -18.99 7.22 -8.45
N LYS A 28 -18.27 7.52 -9.54
CA LYS A 28 -16.83 7.21 -9.64
C LYS A 28 -15.98 7.99 -8.62
N LEU A 29 -16.41 9.18 -8.20
CA LEU A 29 -15.74 9.96 -7.15
C LEU A 29 -15.97 9.40 -5.74
N VAL A 30 -17.00 8.57 -5.54
CA VAL A 30 -17.33 7.94 -4.25
C VAL A 30 -16.35 6.81 -3.90
N GLN A 31 -15.77 6.15 -4.92
CA GLN A 31 -14.66 5.22 -4.77
C GLN A 31 -13.36 5.83 -5.29
N PRO A 32 -12.68 6.66 -4.48
CA PRO A 32 -11.42 7.25 -4.88
C PRO A 32 -10.33 6.19 -5.04
N TYR A 33 -9.39 6.50 -5.92
CA TYR A 33 -8.16 5.73 -6.08
C TYR A 33 -7.38 5.67 -4.76
N MET A 34 -7.05 4.45 -4.32
CA MET A 34 -6.33 4.17 -3.07
C MET A 34 -4.88 3.74 -3.37
N PRO A 35 -3.92 4.68 -3.41
CA PRO A 35 -2.53 4.35 -3.70
C PRO A 35 -1.89 3.45 -2.64
N GLY A 36 -2.33 3.52 -1.37
CA GLY A 36 -1.84 2.63 -0.31
C GLY A 36 -2.06 1.15 -0.60
N LEU A 37 -3.20 0.77 -1.18
CA LEU A 37 -3.51 -0.63 -1.54
C LEU A 37 -2.60 -1.13 -2.67
N ALA A 38 -2.35 -0.27 -3.66
CA ALA A 38 -1.43 -0.57 -4.75
C ALA A 38 0.03 -0.67 -4.28
N ALA A 39 0.39 0.11 -3.25
CA ALA A 39 1.69 0.00 -2.60
C ALA A 39 1.84 -1.31 -1.80
N ALA A 40 0.77 -1.75 -1.12
CA ALA A 40 0.72 -3.02 -0.36
C ALA A 40 0.90 -4.25 -1.25
N TRP A 41 0.34 -4.19 -2.46
CA TRP A 41 0.41 -5.26 -3.45
C TRP A 41 1.85 -5.66 -3.80
N LEU A 42 2.82 -4.74 -3.78
CA LEU A 42 4.22 -5.08 -4.04
C LEU A 42 4.79 -6.04 -2.99
N PHE A 43 4.47 -5.82 -1.71
CA PHE A 43 4.92 -6.72 -0.65
C PHE A 43 4.27 -8.09 -0.78
N GLN A 44 2.97 -8.14 -1.08
CA GLN A 44 2.27 -9.40 -1.32
C GLN A 44 2.89 -10.17 -2.50
N LYS A 45 3.20 -9.47 -3.60
CA LYS A 45 3.85 -10.08 -4.77
C LYS A 45 5.26 -10.55 -4.46
N ALA A 46 6.04 -9.79 -3.69
CA ALA A 46 7.37 -10.17 -3.25
C ALA A 46 7.38 -11.42 -2.36
N MET A 47 6.31 -11.65 -1.60
CA MET A 47 6.16 -12.81 -0.71
C MET A 47 5.46 -14.01 -1.38
N GLY A 48 4.88 -13.82 -2.58
CA GLY A 48 4.09 -14.83 -3.28
C GLY A 48 4.78 -15.47 -4.49
N PHE A 49 6.09 -15.29 -4.64
CA PHE A 49 6.82 -15.89 -5.76
C PHE A 49 6.83 -17.41 -5.69
N GLU A 50 6.43 -18.03 -6.79
CA GLU A 50 6.47 -19.47 -6.96
C GLU A 50 7.89 -19.95 -7.34
N PRO A 51 8.28 -21.19 -6.98
CA PRO A 51 9.60 -21.73 -7.33
C PRO A 51 9.90 -21.70 -8.84
N ASN A 52 8.87 -21.88 -9.68
CA ASN A 52 8.96 -21.80 -11.14
C ASN A 52 9.44 -20.42 -11.64
N GLN A 53 9.02 -19.34 -10.99
CA GLN A 53 9.39 -17.95 -11.27
C GLN A 53 10.80 -17.64 -10.76
N MET A 54 11.30 -18.43 -9.82
CA MET A 54 12.68 -18.36 -9.32
C MET A 54 13.66 -19.27 -10.11
N GLY A 55 13.19 -19.93 -11.18
CA GLY A 55 14.00 -20.79 -12.04
C GLY A 55 13.98 -22.28 -11.68
N TYR A 56 13.18 -22.70 -10.68
CA TYR A 56 13.01 -24.10 -10.32
C TYR A 56 11.75 -24.71 -10.94
N LYS A 57 11.91 -25.61 -11.92
CA LYS A 57 10.77 -26.25 -12.62
C LYS A 57 10.34 -27.60 -12.02
N GLY A 58 10.99 -28.07 -10.97
CA GLY A 58 10.62 -29.33 -10.31
C GLY A 58 9.39 -29.16 -9.42
N GLN A 59 8.64 -30.26 -9.24
CA GLN A 59 7.45 -30.28 -8.38
C GLN A 59 7.79 -30.55 -6.91
N ASP A 60 8.89 -31.25 -6.63
CA ASP A 60 9.31 -31.60 -5.27
C ASP A 60 10.54 -30.79 -4.84
N TYR A 61 10.48 -30.16 -3.68
CA TYR A 61 11.61 -29.45 -3.08
C TYR A 61 12.77 -30.36 -2.66
N ALA A 62 12.54 -31.67 -2.50
CA ALA A 62 13.56 -32.67 -2.16
C ALA A 62 14.59 -32.89 -3.30
N GLU A 63 14.17 -32.70 -4.56
CA GLU A 63 14.99 -32.88 -5.76
C GLU A 63 15.75 -31.60 -6.18
N MET A 64 15.69 -30.56 -5.35
CA MET A 64 16.21 -29.25 -5.72
C MET A 64 17.75 -29.24 -5.76
N PRO A 65 18.39 -28.72 -6.84
CA PRO A 65 19.84 -28.66 -6.93
C PRO A 65 20.46 -27.83 -5.79
N GLN A 66 21.66 -28.20 -5.33
CA GLN A 66 22.35 -27.52 -4.22
C GLN A 66 22.61 -26.01 -4.44
N GLY A 67 22.50 -25.50 -5.68
CA GLY A 67 22.57 -24.07 -5.99
C GLY A 67 21.26 -23.28 -5.87
N MET A 68 20.11 -23.94 -5.72
CA MET A 68 18.78 -23.29 -5.68
C MET A 68 18.13 -23.27 -4.29
N GLU A 69 18.80 -23.76 -3.24
CA GLU A 69 18.28 -23.80 -1.84
C GLU A 69 17.74 -22.46 -1.31
N TRP A 70 18.15 -21.36 -1.93
CA TRP A 70 17.68 -20.03 -1.59
C TRP A 70 16.18 -19.81 -1.88
N THR A 71 15.55 -20.55 -2.80
CA THR A 71 14.13 -20.41 -3.15
C THR A 71 13.23 -20.84 -1.98
N LYS A 72 13.57 -21.95 -1.32
CA LYS A 72 12.92 -22.43 -0.07
C LYS A 72 12.96 -21.40 1.05
N LYS A 73 14.04 -20.63 1.12
CA LYS A 73 14.31 -19.66 2.19
C LYS A 73 13.90 -18.23 1.83
N HIS A 74 13.51 -17.96 0.58
CA HIS A 74 13.28 -16.60 0.09
C HIS A 74 12.15 -15.91 0.86
N ILE A 75 10.97 -16.52 0.89
CA ILE A 75 9.78 -15.97 1.56
C ILE A 75 10.08 -15.73 3.05
N ASN A 76 10.66 -16.72 3.73
CA ASN A 76 11.04 -16.61 5.13
C ASN A 76 12.07 -15.50 5.40
N ARG A 77 13.01 -15.28 4.47
CA ARG A 77 14.01 -14.22 4.58
C ARG A 77 13.40 -12.83 4.38
N VAL A 78 12.51 -12.67 3.39
CA VAL A 78 11.78 -11.42 3.14
C VAL A 78 10.85 -11.09 4.31
N LEU A 79 10.10 -12.08 4.81
CA LEU A 79 9.26 -11.93 6.01
C LEU A 79 10.09 -11.56 7.24
N LYS A 80 11.23 -12.22 7.46
CA LYS A 80 12.12 -11.90 8.57
C LYS A 80 12.64 -10.47 8.46
N ALA A 81 13.10 -10.03 7.29
CA ALA A 81 13.54 -8.66 7.07
C ALA A 81 12.41 -7.65 7.34
N ASN A 82 11.17 -7.97 6.95
CA ASN A 82 10.00 -7.14 7.23
C ASN A 82 9.72 -7.00 8.73
N PHE A 83 9.61 -8.11 9.45
CA PHE A 83 9.33 -8.09 10.89
C PHE A 83 10.47 -7.47 11.69
N SER A 84 11.73 -7.74 11.34
CA SER A 84 12.89 -7.10 11.99
C SER A 84 12.91 -5.59 11.75
N ALA A 85 12.57 -5.13 10.56
CA ALA A 85 12.41 -3.69 10.32
C ALA A 85 11.28 -3.10 11.18
N MET A 86 10.13 -3.79 11.28
CA MET A 86 9.00 -3.34 12.09
C MET A 86 9.26 -3.36 13.59
N GLU A 87 10.05 -4.29 14.10
CA GLU A 87 10.46 -4.39 15.50
C GLU A 87 11.33 -3.19 15.94
N ILE A 88 12.17 -2.70 15.02
CA ILE A 88 13.02 -1.53 15.24
C ILE A 88 12.21 -0.22 15.12
N LEU A 89 11.11 -0.23 14.38
CA LEU A 89 10.27 0.94 14.14
C LEU A 89 9.25 1.16 15.27
N GLU A 90 8.80 2.41 15.41
CA GLU A 90 7.81 2.80 16.41
C GLU A 90 6.48 2.05 16.24
N LYS A 91 5.74 1.87 17.34
CA LYS A 91 4.44 1.17 17.41
C LYS A 91 3.44 1.59 16.32
N ASN A 92 3.44 2.87 15.96
CA ASN A 92 2.57 3.43 14.90
C ASN A 92 2.84 2.84 13.51
N VAL A 93 4.09 2.50 13.19
CA VAL A 93 4.42 1.86 11.91
C VAL A 93 3.86 0.44 11.88
N LEU A 94 4.04 -0.31 12.96
CA LEU A 94 3.51 -1.67 13.09
C LEU A 94 1.98 -1.69 13.03
N LEU A 95 1.32 -0.80 13.77
CA LEU A 95 -0.15 -0.70 13.79
C LEU A 95 -0.71 -0.33 12.43
N SER A 96 -0.10 0.62 11.73
CA SER A 96 -0.55 1.01 10.39
C SER A 96 -0.52 -0.16 9.40
N PHE A 97 0.51 -1.00 9.49
CA PHE A 97 0.62 -2.21 8.67
C PHE A 97 -0.42 -3.27 9.06
N LEU A 98 -0.60 -3.53 10.36
CA LEU A 98 -1.58 -4.52 10.85
C LEU A 98 -3.03 -4.13 10.52
N GLN A 99 -3.32 -2.83 10.48
CA GLN A 99 -4.62 -2.29 10.08
C GLN A 99 -4.78 -2.11 8.56
N ASP A 100 -3.84 -2.63 7.76
CA ASP A 100 -3.84 -2.54 6.29
C ASP A 100 -3.93 -1.08 5.79
N THR A 101 -3.32 -0.16 6.53
CA THR A 101 -3.28 1.27 6.24
C THR A 101 -1.87 1.69 5.88
N ILE A 102 -1.57 1.63 4.59
CA ILE A 102 -0.24 2.02 4.10
C ILE A 102 -0.16 3.54 3.99
N MET A 103 0.51 4.13 4.97
CA MET A 103 0.90 5.53 4.97
C MET A 103 2.28 5.72 4.35
N PHE A 104 2.50 6.88 3.71
CA PHE A 104 3.76 7.19 3.03
C PHE A 104 5.00 7.12 3.94
N TRP A 105 4.95 7.78 5.10
CA TRP A 105 6.10 7.87 6.01
C TRP A 105 6.48 6.52 6.65
N PRO A 106 5.55 5.77 7.27
CA PRO A 106 5.79 4.41 7.72
C PRO A 106 6.34 3.49 6.63
N LEU A 107 5.74 3.52 5.43
CA LEU A 107 6.19 2.72 4.29
C LEU A 107 7.65 3.03 3.93
N THR A 108 7.98 4.31 3.79
CA THR A 108 9.33 4.77 3.44
C THR A 108 10.36 4.30 4.47
N LYS A 109 10.03 4.44 5.76
CA LYS A 109 10.89 4.01 6.88
C LYS A 109 11.12 2.50 6.84
N THR A 110 10.05 1.71 6.69
CA THR A 110 10.12 0.25 6.62
C THR A 110 10.97 -0.22 5.45
N MET A 111 10.73 0.29 4.23
CA MET A 111 11.51 -0.09 3.05
C MET A 111 12.99 0.29 3.18
N SER A 112 13.27 1.50 3.68
CA SER A 112 14.65 1.95 3.88
C SER A 112 15.37 1.08 4.90
N LEU A 113 14.69 0.74 6.00
CA LEU A 113 15.28 -0.08 7.06
C LEU A 113 15.48 -1.53 6.62
N MET A 114 14.56 -2.12 5.87
CA MET A 114 14.77 -3.45 5.27
C MET A 114 16.01 -3.48 4.38
N LEU A 115 16.29 -2.41 3.62
CA LEU A 115 17.48 -2.30 2.80
C LEU A 115 18.76 -2.33 3.65
N PHE A 116 18.72 -1.75 4.85
CA PHE A 116 19.85 -1.80 5.80
C PHE A 116 19.96 -3.15 6.53
N VAL A 117 18.84 -3.75 6.93
CA VAL A 117 18.81 -5.00 7.70
C VAL A 117 19.18 -6.21 6.83
N ASP A 118 18.64 -6.30 5.62
CA ASP A 118 18.91 -7.40 4.69
C ASP A 118 18.92 -6.92 3.22
N PRO A 119 20.01 -6.25 2.78
CA PRO A 119 20.12 -5.73 1.43
C PRO A 119 20.02 -6.84 0.38
N VAL A 120 20.49 -8.05 0.69
CA VAL A 120 20.45 -9.20 -0.22
C VAL A 120 19.01 -9.66 -0.47
N ALA A 121 18.14 -9.63 0.54
CA ALA A 121 16.72 -9.95 0.37
C ALA A 121 16.06 -8.95 -0.58
N ILE A 122 16.31 -7.65 -0.40
CA ILE A 122 15.72 -6.59 -1.23
C ILE A 122 16.23 -6.66 -2.67
N LEU A 123 17.54 -6.85 -2.89
CA LEU A 123 18.09 -7.01 -4.23
C LEU A 123 17.49 -8.21 -4.97
N ARG A 124 17.22 -9.32 -4.26
CA ARG A 124 16.51 -10.48 -4.84
C ARG A 124 15.07 -10.17 -5.19
N VAL A 125 14.35 -9.47 -4.32
CA VAL A 125 12.98 -9.03 -4.60
C VAL A 125 12.94 -8.14 -5.84
N VAL A 126 13.88 -7.19 -5.95
CA VAL A 126 14.04 -6.33 -7.14
C VAL A 126 14.30 -7.13 -8.40
N TYR A 127 15.20 -8.12 -8.32
CA TYR A 127 15.50 -9.02 -9.44
C TYR A 127 14.29 -9.86 -9.87
N LEU A 128 13.55 -10.43 -8.91
CA LEU A 128 12.40 -11.30 -9.17
C LEU A 128 11.17 -10.53 -9.69
N LEU A 129 10.92 -9.32 -9.16
CA LEU A 129 9.78 -8.49 -9.59
C LEU A 129 9.99 -7.92 -11.00
N GLY A 130 11.25 -7.72 -11.37
CA GLY A 130 11.64 -7.12 -12.63
C GLY A 130 11.32 -5.62 -12.71
N PHE A 131 11.97 -4.96 -13.66
CA PHE A 131 11.90 -3.51 -13.83
C PHE A 131 10.47 -2.99 -14.08
N THR A 132 9.70 -3.69 -14.92
CA THR A 132 8.33 -3.27 -15.30
C THR A 132 7.39 -3.21 -14.10
N THR A 133 7.44 -4.20 -13.20
CA THR A 133 6.59 -4.21 -12.00
C THR A 133 6.99 -3.08 -11.05
N LEU A 134 8.29 -2.84 -10.89
CA LEU A 134 8.81 -1.79 -10.02
C LEU A 134 8.44 -0.39 -10.54
N SER A 135 8.51 -0.17 -11.85
CA SER A 135 8.13 1.14 -12.42
C SER A 135 6.65 1.43 -12.22
N GLN A 136 5.78 0.42 -12.41
CA GLN A 136 4.34 0.55 -12.15
C GLN A 136 4.07 0.87 -10.68
N TRP A 137 4.72 0.15 -9.77
CA TRP A 137 4.62 0.42 -8.34
C TRP A 137 5.14 1.82 -7.96
N MET A 138 6.23 2.28 -8.59
CA MET A 138 6.80 3.59 -8.31
C MET A 138 5.80 4.72 -8.60
N VAL A 139 4.97 4.59 -9.64
CA VAL A 139 3.87 5.53 -9.91
C VAL A 139 2.90 5.59 -8.73
N HIS A 140 2.52 4.43 -8.18
CA HIS A 140 1.62 4.35 -7.03
C HIS A 140 2.24 4.92 -5.76
N TYR A 141 3.53 4.69 -5.56
CA TYR A 141 4.30 5.26 -4.45
C TYR A 141 4.40 6.80 -4.54
N VAL A 142 4.68 7.34 -5.73
CA VAL A 142 4.68 8.80 -5.95
C VAL A 142 3.30 9.39 -5.73
N MET A 143 2.23 8.72 -6.21
CA MET A 143 0.86 9.17 -5.97
C MET A 143 0.49 9.14 -4.49
N LEU A 144 0.97 8.14 -3.73
CA LEU A 144 0.80 8.10 -2.27
C LEU A 144 1.43 9.33 -1.61
N GLY A 145 2.68 9.64 -1.95
CA GLY A 145 3.37 10.82 -1.43
C GLY A 145 2.69 12.14 -1.81
N LEU A 146 2.21 12.24 -3.05
CA LEU A 146 1.45 13.40 -3.54
C LEU A 146 0.13 13.57 -2.78
N TYR A 147 -0.59 12.49 -2.51
CA TYR A 147 -1.83 12.52 -1.71
C TYR A 147 -1.55 12.94 -0.27
N THR A 148 -0.50 12.39 0.36
CA THR A 148 -0.07 12.82 1.71
C THR A 148 0.29 14.30 1.73
N PHE A 149 0.98 14.81 0.72
CA PHE A 149 1.34 16.22 0.63
C PHE A 149 0.12 17.13 0.42
N LEU A 150 -0.81 16.75 -0.46
CA LEU A 150 -2.04 17.50 -0.70
C LEU A 150 -2.94 17.52 0.53
N ASP A 151 -3.06 16.40 1.26
CA ASP A 151 -3.83 16.38 2.51
C ASP A 151 -3.18 17.26 3.59
N PHE A 152 -1.85 17.20 3.74
CA PHE A 152 -1.14 18.05 4.69
C PHE A 152 -1.29 19.55 4.41
N THR A 153 -1.27 19.95 3.13
CA THR A 153 -1.33 21.35 2.71
C THR A 153 -2.76 21.89 2.61
N LEU A 154 -3.66 21.13 1.98
CA LEU A 154 -5.02 21.55 1.65
C LEU A 154 -6.08 20.94 2.55
N GLY A 155 -5.80 19.87 3.31
CA GLY A 155 -6.79 19.18 4.16
C GLY A 155 -7.47 20.11 5.17
N ARG A 156 -6.79 21.18 5.64
CA ARG A 156 -7.37 22.21 6.53
C ARG A 156 -8.52 23.01 5.90
N LEU A 157 -8.64 23.00 4.58
CA LEU A 157 -9.71 23.69 3.84
C LEU A 157 -10.95 22.79 3.61
N ARG A 158 -10.88 21.49 3.96
CA ARG A 158 -11.93 20.49 3.72
C ARG A 158 -13.29 20.89 4.31
N GLY A 159 -13.29 21.48 5.51
CA GLY A 159 -14.50 21.96 6.19
C GLY A 159 -15.01 23.32 5.71
N LYS A 160 -14.25 24.05 4.89
CA LYS A 160 -14.59 25.42 4.44
C LYS A 160 -15.14 25.48 3.02
N THR A 161 -15.08 24.38 2.27
CA THR A 161 -15.64 24.32 0.92
C THR A 161 -17.09 23.87 0.92
N ASN A 162 -17.93 24.61 0.21
CA ASN A 162 -19.34 24.27 -0.07
C ASN A 162 -19.49 23.50 -1.39
N SER A 163 -18.39 23.32 -2.15
CA SER A 163 -18.44 22.59 -3.42
C SER A 163 -18.28 21.09 -3.16
N PHE A 164 -19.31 20.33 -3.54
CA PHE A 164 -19.34 18.87 -3.46
C PHE A 164 -18.09 18.23 -4.11
N TYR A 165 -17.71 18.69 -5.30
CA TYR A 165 -16.55 18.16 -6.02
C TYR A 165 -15.24 18.34 -5.26
N LEU A 166 -14.99 19.56 -4.77
CA LEU A 166 -13.77 19.85 -4.02
C LEU A 166 -13.72 19.03 -2.73
N ARG A 167 -14.85 18.89 -2.03
CA ARG A 167 -14.92 18.05 -0.83
C ARG A 167 -14.60 16.59 -1.14
N ARG A 168 -15.14 16.02 -2.22
CA ARG A 168 -14.85 14.62 -2.61
C ARG A 168 -13.40 14.39 -3.06
N TYR A 169 -12.76 15.35 -3.73
CA TYR A 169 -11.33 15.25 -4.04
C TYR A 169 -10.46 15.35 -2.79
N MET A 170 -10.81 16.21 -1.83
CA MET A 170 -10.09 16.33 -0.57
C MET A 170 -10.27 15.09 0.31
N ASP A 171 -11.46 14.49 0.32
CA ASP A 171 -11.68 13.18 0.94
C ASP A 171 -10.80 12.12 0.26
N ALA A 172 -10.71 12.11 -1.07
CA ALA A 172 -9.86 11.18 -1.80
C ALA A 172 -8.39 11.27 -1.37
N TRP A 173 -7.87 12.48 -1.14
CA TRP A 173 -6.49 12.68 -0.68
C TRP A 173 -6.31 12.23 0.77
N HIS A 174 -7.23 12.61 1.65
CA HIS A 174 -7.17 12.26 3.08
C HIS A 174 -7.21 10.74 3.29
N TYR A 175 -8.23 10.06 2.74
CA TYR A 175 -8.35 8.61 2.90
C TYR A 175 -7.37 7.84 2.00
N GLY A 176 -7.02 8.38 0.83
CA GLY A 176 -6.07 7.73 -0.07
C GLY A 176 -4.63 7.77 0.43
N SER A 177 -4.28 8.72 1.29
CA SER A 177 -2.97 8.82 1.94
C SER A 177 -2.83 8.00 3.24
N GLY A 178 -3.94 7.42 3.73
CA GLY A 178 -3.98 6.73 5.01
C GLY A 178 -3.98 7.66 6.23
N ALA A 179 -4.30 8.94 6.05
CA ALA A 179 -4.37 9.93 7.12
C ALA A 179 -5.59 9.74 8.05
N ASP A 180 -6.47 8.78 7.74
CA ASP A 180 -7.55 8.27 8.58
C ASP A 180 -7.08 7.24 9.62
N PHE A 181 -5.77 7.09 9.80
CA PHE A 181 -5.20 6.28 10.87
C PHE A 181 -5.46 6.94 12.24
N GLU A 182 -6.30 6.32 13.05
CA GLU A 182 -6.49 6.67 14.46
C GLU A 182 -5.82 5.61 15.35
N GLU A 183 -4.99 6.05 16.29
CA GLU A 183 -4.40 5.18 17.31
C GLU A 183 -5.50 4.86 18.34
N SER A 184 -6.29 3.80 18.08
CA SER A 184 -7.27 3.26 19.03
C SER A 184 -6.60 2.46 20.16
#